data_AF-A0A3R7IEP9-F1
#
_entry.id   AF-A0A3R7IEP9-F1
#
_cell.length_a   1.000
_cell.length_b   1.000
_cell.length_c   1.000
_cell.angle_alpha   90.00
_cell.angle_beta   90.00
_cell.angle_gamma   90.00
#
_symmetry.space_group_name_H-M   'P 1'
#
loop_
_entity.id
_entity.type
_entity.pdbx_description
1 polymer ?
#
loop_
_entity_poly.entity_id
_entity_poly.type
_entity_poly.pdbx_seq_one_letter_code
_entity_poly.pdbx_strand_id
1 'polypeptide(L)'
;MTARPPTDNSTFNVVIYGDLGNGKNSIDTIAQMNKLTSNDVDLIYHLGDISYADDDYLAISQATGFFYEEVYNKWMNSLAPVMSVIPYMIRYQL
;
A
#
# COMPACT_ATOMS: atom_id res chain seq x y z
N MET A 1 15.13 4.96 -10.02
CA MET A 1 15.71 3.73 -10.61
C MET A 1 14.66 3.07 -11.47
N THR A 2 15.05 2.51 -12.61
CA THR A 2 14.22 1.60 -13.42
C THR A 2 14.46 0.15 -12.98
N ALA A 3 13.69 -0.81 -13.49
CA ALA A 3 13.86 -2.23 -13.18
C ALA A 3 15.31 -2.73 -13.41
N ARG A 4 15.77 -3.63 -12.54
CA ARG A 4 17.07 -4.31 -12.65
C ARG A 4 17.11 -5.25 -13.88
N PRO A 5 18.28 -5.48 -14.51
CA PRO A 5 18.36 -6.37 -15.66
C PRO A 5 18.11 -7.83 -15.23
N PRO A 6 17.55 -8.70 -16.10
CA PRO A 6 17.30 -10.12 -15.78
C PRO A 6 18.57 -10.93 -15.47
N THR A 7 19.74 -10.41 -15.82
CA THR A 7 21.05 -11.00 -15.55
C THR A 7 21.69 -10.47 -14.26
N ASP A 8 20.97 -9.67 -13.48
CA ASP A 8 21.43 -9.22 -12.17
C ASP A 8 21.35 -10.37 -11.17
N ASN A 9 22.49 -10.70 -10.57
CA ASN A 9 22.64 -11.82 -9.64
C ASN A 9 22.83 -11.33 -8.19
N SER A 10 22.67 -10.03 -7.94
CA SER A 10 22.70 -9.46 -6.58
C SER A 10 21.45 -9.84 -5.78
N THR A 11 21.53 -9.71 -4.46
CA THR A 11 20.38 -9.93 -3.60
C THR A 11 19.23 -9.00 -3.98
N PHE A 12 18.02 -9.55 -4.04
CA PHE A 12 16.79 -8.83 -4.26
C PHE A 12 15.90 -8.92 -3.02
N ASN A 13 15.67 -7.79 -2.35
CA ASN A 13 14.91 -7.73 -1.09
C ASN A 13 13.46 -7.32 -1.37
N VAL A 14 12.50 -8.09 -0.86
CA VAL A 14 11.07 -7.85 -1.07
C VAL A 14 10.35 -7.76 0.25
N VAL A 15 9.51 -6.74 0.41
CA VAL A 15 8.53 -6.66 1.48
C VAL A 15 7.18 -7.14 0.96
N ILE A 16 6.56 -8.06 1.70
CA ILE A 16 5.29 -8.68 1.33
C ILE A 16 4.32 -8.55 2.52
N TYR A 17 3.12 -8.02 2.27
CA TYR A 17 2.04 -7.94 3.26
C TYR A 17 0.68 -7.86 2.57
N GLY A 18 -0.40 -8.06 3.34
CA GLY A 18 -1.79 -7.89 2.92
C GLY A 18 -2.58 -7.11 3.98
N ASP A 19 -3.84 -6.80 3.68
CA ASP A 19 -4.84 -6.46 4.69
C ASP A 19 -4.47 -5.23 5.52
N LEU A 20 -3.81 -4.25 4.88
CA LEU A 20 -3.27 -3.10 5.61
C LEU A 20 -4.40 -2.19 6.09
N GLY A 21 -5.35 -1.87 5.21
CA GLY A 21 -6.37 -0.87 5.45
C GLY A 21 -5.84 0.54 5.75
N ASN A 22 -6.77 1.39 6.20
CA ASN A 22 -6.47 2.70 6.76
C ASN A 22 -6.98 2.74 8.21
N GLY A 23 -6.24 3.39 9.11
CA GLY A 23 -6.71 3.69 10.46
C GLY A 23 -5.81 3.21 11.59
N LYS A 24 -6.40 3.08 12.78
CA LYS A 24 -5.68 2.91 14.06
C LYS A 24 -4.78 1.67 14.08
N ASN A 25 -5.24 0.56 13.52
CA ASN A 25 -4.51 -0.71 13.54
C ASN A 25 -3.36 -0.75 12.52
N SER A 26 -3.41 0.14 11.53
CA SER A 26 -2.45 0.19 10.42
C SER A 26 -1.31 1.18 10.67
N ILE A 27 -1.44 2.05 11.68
CA ILE A 27 -0.57 3.22 11.87
C ILE A 27 0.91 2.85 12.03
N ASP A 28 1.22 1.82 12.80
CA ASP A 28 2.60 1.40 13.07
C ASP A 28 3.22 0.76 11.83
N THR A 29 2.45 -0.05 11.09
CA THR A 29 2.89 -0.63 9.82
C THR A 29 3.16 0.47 8.79
N ILE A 30 2.23 1.42 8.62
CA ILE A 30 2.41 2.58 7.72
C ILE A 30 3.65 3.38 8.11
N ALA A 31 3.84 3.63 9.41
CA ALA A 31 5.01 4.36 9.91
C ALA A 31 6.34 3.62 9.65
N GLN A 32 6.36 2.30 9.74
CA GLN A 32 7.55 1.52 9.38
C GLN A 32 7.78 1.48 7.87
N MET A 33 6.73 1.28 7.08
CA MET A 33 6.81 1.28 5.62
C MET A 33 7.38 2.60 5.09
N ASN A 34 6.95 3.73 5.64
CA ASN A 34 7.43 5.06 5.24
C ASN A 34 8.86 5.40 5.68
N LYS A 35 9.54 4.53 6.45
CA LYS A 35 10.98 4.65 6.72
C LYS A 35 11.83 3.92 5.69
N LEU A 36 11.23 3.01 4.91
CA LEU A 36 11.96 2.24 3.90
C LEU A 36 12.38 3.13 2.74
N THR A 37 13.56 2.87 2.24
CA THR A 37 14.13 3.49 1.06
C THR A 37 14.50 2.43 0.03
N SER A 38 14.85 2.87 -1.18
CA SER A 38 15.35 1.98 -2.23
C SER A 38 16.74 1.38 -1.93
N ASN A 39 17.38 1.75 -0.82
CA ASN A 39 18.57 1.06 -0.31
C ASN A 39 18.21 -0.14 0.59
N ASP A 40 17.00 -0.18 1.14
CA ASP A 40 16.54 -1.21 2.07
C ASP A 40 15.82 -2.34 1.32
N VAL A 41 14.96 -1.97 0.36
CA VAL A 41 14.02 -2.88 -0.31
C VAL A 41 13.89 -2.53 -1.79
N ASP A 42 13.81 -3.55 -2.63
CA ASP A 42 13.73 -3.41 -4.09
C ASP A 42 12.30 -3.38 -4.62
N LEU A 43 11.39 -4.00 -3.89
CA LEU A 43 9.99 -4.14 -4.26
C LEU A 43 9.11 -4.29 -3.02
N ILE A 44 7.93 -3.67 -3.08
CA ILE A 44 6.83 -3.97 -2.18
C ILE A 44 5.74 -4.70 -2.96
N TYR A 45 5.28 -5.82 -2.43
CA TYR A 45 4.15 -6.57 -2.98
C TYR A 45 3.00 -6.68 -1.96
N HIS A 46 1.92 -5.95 -2.22
CA HIS A 46 0.72 -5.90 -1.39
C HIS A 46 -0.31 -6.92 -1.90
N LEU A 47 -0.68 -7.90 -1.07
CA LEU A 47 -1.46 -9.09 -1.42
C LEU A 47 -2.98 -8.88 -1.53
N GLY A 48 -3.47 -7.64 -1.54
CA GLY A 48 -4.90 -7.31 -1.59
C GLY A 48 -5.36 -6.60 -0.32
N ASP A 49 -6.66 -6.33 -0.24
CA ASP A 49 -7.30 -5.72 0.93
C ASP A 49 -6.58 -4.43 1.40
N ILE A 50 -6.45 -3.51 0.44
CA ILE A 50 -5.51 -2.41 0.56
C ILE A 50 -6.01 -1.32 1.51
N SER A 51 -7.19 -0.76 1.24
CA SER A 51 -7.73 0.39 1.95
C SER A 51 -8.98 0.06 2.76
N TYR A 52 -9.68 -1.04 2.42
CA TYR A 52 -11.05 -1.33 2.87
C TYR A 52 -12.00 -0.14 2.66
N ALA A 53 -11.87 0.57 1.54
CA ALA A 53 -12.73 1.72 1.25
C ALA A 53 -14.20 1.33 1.06
N ASP A 54 -14.46 0.07 0.69
CA ASP A 54 -15.78 -0.51 0.54
C ASP A 54 -16.50 -0.79 1.87
N ASP A 55 -15.78 -0.86 3.00
CA ASP A 55 -16.41 -0.95 4.32
C ASP A 55 -17.29 0.28 4.63
N ASP A 56 -17.04 1.43 3.97
CA ASP A 56 -17.88 2.62 4.10
C ASP A 56 -19.28 2.44 3.50
N TYR A 57 -19.53 1.39 2.70
CA TYR A 57 -20.90 1.04 2.29
C TYR A 57 -21.70 0.35 3.40
N LEU A 58 -21.07 -0.01 4.53
CA LEU A 58 -21.73 -0.71 5.63
C LEU A 58 -22.57 0.22 6.53
N ALA A 59 -22.38 1.54 6.44
CA ALA A 59 -23.22 2.53 7.13
C ALA A 59 -24.17 3.22 6.16
N ILE A 60 -25.48 3.13 6.42
CA ILE A 60 -26.53 3.79 5.61
C ILE A 60 -26.29 5.30 5.47
N SER A 61 -25.68 5.94 6.48
CA SER A 61 -25.33 7.36 6.46
C SER A 61 -24.24 7.73 5.45
N GLN A 62 -23.49 6.76 4.94
CA GLN A 62 -22.41 6.96 3.97
C GLN A 62 -22.84 6.65 2.53
N ALA A 63 -24.06 6.14 2.32
CA ALA A 63 -24.55 5.72 1.00
C ALA A 63 -24.71 6.87 -0.03
N THR A 64 -24.75 8.12 0.41
CA THR A 64 -24.95 9.30 -0.47
C THR A 64 -23.75 10.25 -0.53
N GLY A 65 -22.59 9.85 0.01
CA GLY A 65 -21.36 10.67 0.01
C GLY A 65 -20.18 9.97 -0.65
N PHE A 66 -19.09 10.71 -0.86
CA PHE A 66 -17.84 10.23 -1.48
C PHE A 66 -16.91 9.53 -0.48
N PHE A 67 -17.47 8.77 0.45
CA PHE A 67 -16.72 8.19 1.57
C PHE A 67 -15.71 7.14 1.11
N TYR A 68 -16.11 6.30 0.15
CA TYR A 68 -15.21 5.37 -0.53
C TYR A 68 -13.96 6.07 -1.08
N GLU A 69 -14.14 7.14 -1.87
CA GLU A 69 -13.03 7.91 -2.45
C GLU A 69 -12.21 8.61 -1.36
N GLU A 70 -12.84 9.10 -0.29
CA GLU A 70 -12.13 9.70 0.84
C GLU A 70 -11.23 8.68 1.57
N VAL A 71 -11.70 7.47 1.83
CA VAL A 71 -10.89 6.42 2.47
C VAL A 71 -9.77 5.98 1.55
N TYR A 72 -10.05 5.79 0.26
CA TYR A 72 -9.03 5.46 -0.73
C TYR A 72 -7.94 6.55 -0.82
N ASN A 73 -8.34 7.82 -0.86
CA ASN A 73 -7.42 8.96 -0.88
C ASN A 73 -6.57 9.03 0.40
N LYS A 74 -7.17 8.83 1.58
CA LYS A 74 -6.43 8.78 2.85
C LYS A 74 -5.39 7.65 2.83
N TRP A 75 -5.76 6.46 2.37
CA TRP A 75 -4.84 5.33 2.24
C TRP A 75 -3.68 5.65 1.28
N MET A 76 -3.97 6.11 0.06
CA MET A 76 -2.95 6.50 -0.93
C MET A 76 -1.98 7.55 -0.37
N ASN A 77 -2.52 8.59 0.27
CA ASN A 77 -1.71 9.66 0.85
C ASN A 77 -0.85 9.17 2.02
N SER A 78 -1.34 8.20 2.81
CA SER A 78 -0.61 7.66 3.96
C SER A 78 0.66 6.89 3.55
N LEU A 79 0.69 6.27 2.37
CA LEU A 79 1.82 5.51 1.85
C LEU A 79 2.58 6.24 0.73
N ALA A 80 2.18 7.45 0.38
CA ALA A 80 2.83 8.25 -0.67
C ALA A 80 4.36 8.36 -0.49
N PRO A 81 4.93 8.52 0.73
CA PRO A 81 6.37 8.55 0.90
C PRO A 81 7.07 7.30 0.36
N VAL A 82 6.65 6.10 0.78
CA VAL A 82 7.27 4.85 0.32
C VAL A 82 6.94 4.52 -1.14
N MET A 83 5.69 4.74 -1.57
CA MET A 83 5.22 4.47 -2.94
C MET A 83 5.91 5.36 -3.98
N SER A 84 6.39 6.54 -3.59
CA SER A 84 7.08 7.46 -4.50
C SER A 84 8.52 7.04 -4.84
N VAL A 85 9.11 6.13 -4.06
CA VAL A 85 10.54 5.79 -4.18
C VAL A 85 10.81 4.30 -4.38
N ILE A 86 9.89 3.41 -3.99
CA ILE A 86 9.99 1.96 -4.18
C ILE A 86 8.85 1.49 -5.08
N PRO A 87 9.10 0.65 -6.11
CA PRO A 87 8.05 0.01 -6.88
C PRO A 87 7.05 -0.71 -5.96
N TYR A 88 5.76 -0.41 -6.12
CA TYR A 88 4.69 -0.92 -5.28
C TYR A 88 3.68 -1.68 -6.14
N MET A 89 3.67 -3.00 -6.02
CA MET A 89 2.77 -3.88 -6.78
C MET A 89 1.62 -4.35 -5.91
N ILE A 90 0.42 -4.40 -6.48
CA ILE A 90 -0.80 -4.85 -5.80
C ILE A 90 -1.32 -6.09 -6.50
N ARG A 91 -1.64 -7.14 -5.73
CA ARG A 91 -2.36 -8.30 -6.21
C ARG A 91 -3.84 -7.94 -6.40
N TYR A 92 -4.39 -8.31 -7.54
CA TYR A 92 -5.83 -8.30 -7.78
C TYR A 92 -6.48 -9.58 -7.21
N GLN A 93 -7.55 -9.43 -6.43
CA GLN A 93 -8.38 -10.54 -5.94
C GLN A 93 -9.64 -10.60 -6.82
N LEU A 94 -9.85 -11.74 -7.49
CA LEU A 94 -11.09 -12.07 -8.23
C LEU A 94 -12.13 -12.66 -7.27
#